data_AF-A0A7Z7LGE7-F1
#
_entry.id   AF-A0A7Z7LGE7-F1
#
_cell.length_a   1.000
_cell.length_b   1.000
_cell.length_c   1.000
_cell.angle_alpha   90.00
_cell.angle_beta   90.00
_cell.angle_gamma   90.00
#
_symmetry.space_group_name_H-M   'P 1'
#
loop_
_entity.id
_entity.type
_entity.pdbx_description
1 polymer ?
#
loop_
_entity_poly.entity_id
_entity_poly.type
_entity_poly.pdbx_seq_one_letter_code
_entity_poly.pdbx_strand_id
1 'polypeptide(L)'
;MLYRIVFSLIPLFLMPIMGHGLLRGFITSAVMVTGVLLGRESQRVSRIQNLTFVLFYALLIFGYLQNVSTPSYGDQVFLLAMAQGISGFYGLFHRSKNLSIPFACAYWALIAVSLAQVAYARLGTKGILLAGALMVLVALQDMRRILKPTGNCTGRDRME
;
A
#
# COMPACT_ATOMS: atom_id res chain seq x y z
N MET A 1 12.97 -5.11 -9.46
CA MET A 1 11.90 -5.95 -10.05
C MET A 1 11.91 -7.33 -9.43
N LEU A 2 12.96 -8.13 -9.66
CA LEU A 2 13.08 -9.49 -9.12
C LEU A 2 12.83 -9.58 -7.60
N TYR A 3 13.50 -8.72 -6.81
CA TYR A 3 13.32 -8.71 -5.36
C TYR A 3 11.86 -8.51 -4.95
N ARG A 4 11.09 -7.64 -5.60
CA ARG A 4 9.68 -7.39 -5.25
C ARG A 4 8.80 -8.60 -5.50
N ILE A 5 9.06 -9.33 -6.58
CA ILE A 5 8.34 -10.56 -6.89
C ILE A 5 8.66 -11.62 -5.83
N VAL A 6 9.93 -11.77 -5.46
CA VAL A 6 10.35 -12.67 -4.37
C VAL A 6 9.67 -12.28 -3.06
N PHE A 7 9.71 -11.00 -2.68
CA PHE A 7 9.01 -10.46 -1.52
C PHE A 7 7.47 -10.48 -1.66
N SER A 8 6.90 -10.78 -2.83
CA SER A 8 5.46 -10.99 -2.96
C SER A 8 5.08 -12.45 -2.76
N LEU A 9 6.05 -13.38 -2.84
CA LEU A 9 5.84 -14.82 -2.69
C LEU A 9 5.98 -15.29 -1.24
N ILE A 10 6.76 -14.59 -0.41
CA ILE A 10 6.95 -14.94 1.01
C ILE A 10 5.62 -15.13 1.79
N PRO A 11 4.55 -14.31 1.60
CA PRO A 11 3.28 -14.53 2.28
C PRO A 11 2.65 -15.90 2.04
N LEU A 12 2.97 -16.56 0.92
CA LEU A 12 2.50 -17.92 0.60
C LEU A 12 2.94 -18.94 1.66
N PHE A 13 4.12 -18.74 2.27
CA PHE A 13 4.67 -19.61 3.30
C PHE A 13 4.40 -19.06 4.71
N LEU A 14 4.50 -17.73 4.86
CA LEU A 14 4.43 -17.09 6.17
C LEU A 14 3.01 -17.06 6.76
N MET A 15 1.99 -16.78 5.95
CA MET A 15 0.60 -16.74 6.42
C MET A 15 0.07 -18.11 6.91
N PRO A 16 0.34 -19.25 6.23
CA PRO A 16 -0.01 -20.57 6.76
C PRO A 16 0.68 -20.89 8.10
N ILE A 17 1.97 -20.56 8.24
CA ILE A 17 2.73 -20.75 9.50
C ILE A 17 2.10 -19.95 10.65
N MET A 18 1.54 -18.79 10.33
CA MET A 18 0.80 -17.93 11.26
C MET A 18 -0.66 -18.34 11.46
N GLY A 19 -1.11 -19.49 10.97
CA GLY A 19 -2.49 -19.97 11.18
C GLY A 19 -3.57 -19.19 10.42
N HIS A 20 -3.22 -18.36 9.44
CA HIS A 20 -4.17 -17.64 8.59
C HIS A 20 -4.74 -18.46 7.42
N GLY A 21 -4.28 -19.71 7.28
CA GLY A 21 -4.72 -20.63 6.23
C GLY A 21 -4.01 -20.42 4.89
N LEU A 22 -3.85 -21.53 4.16
CA LEU A 22 -3.09 -21.57 2.91
C LEU A 22 -3.76 -20.77 1.79
N LEU A 23 -5.09 -20.82 1.71
CA LEU A 23 -5.88 -20.04 0.75
C LEU A 23 -5.61 -18.52 0.88
N ARG A 24 -5.54 -18.02 2.11
CA ARG A 24 -5.30 -16.59 2.37
C ARG A 24 -3.89 -16.17 1.98
N GLY A 25 -2.89 -17.01 2.26
CA GLY A 25 -1.51 -16.83 1.79
C GLY A 25 -1.41 -16.80 0.27
N PHE A 26 -2.11 -17.70 -0.41
CA PHE A 26 -2.15 -17.76 -1.88
C PHE A 26 -2.77 -16.49 -2.49
N ILE A 27 -3.96 -16.08 -2.03
CA ILE A 27 -4.63 -14.87 -2.53
C ILE A 27 -3.74 -13.64 -2.29
N THR A 28 -3.20 -13.49 -1.08
CA THR A 28 -2.32 -12.37 -0.72
C THR A 28 -1.11 -12.29 -1.65
N SER A 29 -0.44 -13.44 -1.86
CA SER A 29 0.72 -13.50 -2.74
C SER A 29 0.36 -13.17 -4.20
N ALA A 30 -0.72 -13.74 -4.73
CA ALA A 30 -1.19 -13.49 -6.08
C ALA A 30 -1.51 -11.99 -6.32
N VAL A 31 -2.21 -11.37 -5.36
CA VAL A 31 -2.55 -9.94 -5.43
C VAL A 31 -1.31 -9.06 -5.36
N MET A 32 -0.36 -9.36 -4.47
CA MET A 32 0.88 -8.59 -4.35
C MET A 32 1.75 -8.70 -5.62
N VAL A 33 1.89 -9.91 -6.17
CA VAL A 33 2.60 -10.14 -7.45
C VAL A 33 1.95 -9.34 -8.57
N THR A 34 0.62 -9.42 -8.69
CA THR A 34 -0.15 -8.70 -9.71
C THR A 34 0.04 -7.18 -9.57
N GLY A 35 -0.01 -6.65 -8.35
CA GLY A 35 0.24 -5.24 -8.07
C GLY A 35 1.64 -4.79 -8.50
N VAL A 36 2.68 -5.58 -8.22
CA VAL A 36 4.07 -5.28 -8.62
C VAL A 36 4.24 -5.28 -10.13
N LEU A 37 3.61 -6.23 -10.84
CA LEU A 37 3.68 -6.32 -12.30
C LEU A 37 3.00 -5.14 -12.98
N LEU A 38 1.82 -4.74 -12.50
CA LEU A 38 1.04 -3.61 -13.03
C LEU A 38 1.68 -2.25 -12.72
N GLY A 39 2.32 -2.10 -11.56
CA GLY A 39 2.93 -0.85 -11.11
C GLY A 39 4.31 -0.54 -11.69
N ARG A 40 4.81 -1.35 -12.63
CA ARG A 40 6.21 -1.32 -13.07
C ARG A 40 6.66 -0.05 -13.77
N GLU A 41 5.75 0.60 -14.50
CA GLU A 41 6.10 1.69 -15.42
C GLU A 41 6.24 3.05 -14.72
N SER A 42 5.71 3.18 -13.50
CA SER A 42 5.74 4.44 -12.76
C SER A 42 6.72 4.36 -11.59
N GLN A 43 7.81 5.16 -11.65
CA GLN A 43 8.76 5.30 -10.54
C GLN A 43 8.08 5.77 -9.24
N ARG A 44 6.99 6.53 -9.36
CA ARG A 44 6.20 6.99 -8.22
C ARG A 44 5.47 5.84 -7.54
N VAL A 45 4.76 5.02 -8.31
CA VAL A 45 4.04 3.84 -7.80
C VAL A 45 5.01 2.84 -7.20
N SER A 46 6.15 2.65 -7.87
CA SER A 46 7.26 1.84 -7.39
C SER A 46 7.75 2.25 -5.98
N ARG A 47 7.81 3.54 -5.67
CA ARG A 47 8.20 4.04 -4.33
C ARG A 47 7.10 3.76 -3.29
N ILE A 48 5.85 4.02 -3.65
CA ILE A 48 4.68 3.80 -2.80
C ILE A 48 4.56 2.31 -2.44
N GLN A 49 4.68 1.43 -3.44
CA GLN A 49 4.69 -0.03 -3.27
C GLN A 49 5.79 -0.53 -2.34
N ASN A 50 7.00 0.03 -2.43
CA ASN A 50 8.07 -0.33 -1.49
C ASN A 50 7.72 0.05 -0.05
N LEU A 51 7.06 1.19 0.15
CA LEU A 51 6.62 1.60 1.49
C LEU A 51 5.50 0.69 2.00
N THR A 52 4.56 0.28 1.13
CA THR A 52 3.54 -0.72 1.46
C THR A 52 4.16 -2.06 1.85
N PHE A 53 5.21 -2.52 1.14
CA PHE A 53 5.94 -3.74 1.50
C PHE A 53 6.58 -3.64 2.89
N VAL A 54 7.27 -2.53 3.17
CA VAL A 54 7.88 -2.31 4.51
C VAL A 54 6.81 -2.36 5.59
N LEU A 55 5.67 -1.69 5.36
CA LEU A 55 4.57 -1.68 6.32
C LEU A 55 3.94 -3.06 6.50
N PHE A 56 3.71 -3.79 5.41
CA PHE A 56 3.19 -5.15 5.41
C PHE A 56 4.08 -6.08 6.26
N TYR A 57 5.39 -6.09 6.00
CA TYR A 57 6.32 -6.93 6.73
C TYR A 57 6.51 -6.51 8.18
N ALA A 58 6.55 -5.20 8.45
CA ALA A 58 6.61 -4.71 9.82
C ALA A 58 5.42 -5.22 10.63
N LEU A 59 4.19 -5.07 10.11
CA LEU A 59 2.98 -5.55 10.78
C LEU A 59 2.96 -7.07 10.94
N LEU A 60 3.44 -7.79 9.94
CA LEU A 60 3.52 -9.25 9.99
C LEU A 60 4.52 -9.69 11.08
N ILE A 61 5.71 -9.08 11.16
CA ILE A 61 6.70 -9.38 12.21
C ILE A 61 6.17 -8.99 13.60
N PHE A 62 5.52 -7.83 13.74
CA PHE A 62 4.90 -7.43 14.99
C PHE A 62 3.76 -8.37 15.42
N GLY A 63 2.94 -8.83 14.47
CA GLY A 63 1.90 -9.83 14.70
C GLY A 63 2.51 -11.15 15.18
N TYR A 64 3.63 -11.58 14.60
CA TYR A 64 4.35 -12.79 15.02
C TYR A 64 4.91 -12.68 16.44
N LEU A 65 5.70 -11.63 16.71
CA LEU A 65 6.46 -11.49 17.95
C LEU A 65 5.58 -11.29 19.18
N GLN A 66 4.42 -10.67 19.01
CA GLN A 66 3.61 -10.31 20.17
C GLN A 66 2.68 -11.42 20.65
N ASN A 67 2.66 -12.60 20.01
CA ASN A 67 1.82 -13.75 20.41
C ASN A 67 0.33 -13.37 20.62
N VAL A 68 -0.09 -12.23 20.07
CA VAL A 68 -1.46 -11.77 20.11
C VAL A 68 -2.19 -12.64 19.10
N SER A 69 -3.20 -13.36 19.58
CA SER A 69 -4.14 -14.18 18.84
C SER A 69 -4.12 -13.84 17.36
N THR A 70 -3.63 -14.79 16.57
CA THR A 70 -3.47 -14.74 15.12
C THR A 70 -4.61 -14.06 14.35
N PRO A 71 -5.90 -14.02 14.76
CA PRO A 71 -6.92 -13.23 14.05
C PRO A 71 -6.66 -11.72 14.00
N SER A 72 -5.98 -11.13 14.99
CA SER A 72 -6.04 -9.68 15.21
C SER A 72 -5.24 -8.83 14.22
N TYR A 73 -4.29 -9.42 13.47
CA TYR A 73 -3.48 -8.72 12.46
C TYR A 73 -3.69 -9.23 11.03
N GLY A 74 -4.40 -10.36 10.86
CA GLY A 74 -4.58 -10.99 9.56
C GLY A 74 -5.36 -10.16 8.57
N ASP A 75 -6.41 -9.50 9.05
CA ASP A 75 -7.26 -8.63 8.23
C ASP A 75 -6.50 -7.38 7.78
N GLN A 76 -5.66 -6.82 8.64
CA GLN A 76 -4.84 -5.64 8.35
C GLN A 76 -3.73 -5.97 7.35
N VAL A 77 -3.06 -7.11 7.50
CA VAL A 77 -2.05 -7.61 6.56
C VAL A 77 -2.70 -7.91 5.20
N PHE A 78 -3.91 -8.49 5.19
CA PHE A 78 -4.67 -8.71 3.96
C PHE A 78 -5.10 -7.40 3.28
N LEU A 79 -5.57 -6.41 4.04
CA LEU A 79 -5.91 -5.08 3.51
C LEU A 79 -4.69 -4.39 2.88
N LEU A 80 -3.49 -4.56 3.44
CA LEU A 80 -2.26 -4.04 2.86
C LEU A 80 -1.85 -4.76 1.57
N ALA A 81 -2.08 -6.08 1.48
CA ALA A 81 -1.90 -6.79 0.22
C ALA A 81 -2.89 -6.32 -0.85
N MET A 82 -4.15 -6.07 -0.49
CA MET A 82 -5.12 -5.46 -1.41
C MET A 82 -4.70 -4.05 -1.82
N ALA A 83 -4.18 -3.24 -0.91
CA ALA A 83 -3.61 -1.93 -1.22
C ALA A 83 -2.45 -2.06 -2.22
N GLN A 84 -1.57 -3.05 -2.05
CA GLN A 84 -0.50 -3.34 -3.00
C GLN A 84 -1.06 -3.67 -4.39
N GLY A 85 -2.12 -4.49 -4.49
CA GLY A 85 -2.80 -4.77 -5.75
C GLY A 85 -3.37 -3.50 -6.41
N ILE A 86 -4.11 -2.69 -5.65
CA ILE A 86 -4.72 -1.43 -6.12
C ILE A 86 -3.66 -0.43 -6.58
N SER A 87 -2.52 -0.36 -5.89
CA SER A 87 -1.40 0.50 -6.30
C SER A 87 -0.87 0.15 -7.70
N GLY A 88 -0.95 -1.13 -8.10
CA GLY A 88 -0.60 -1.57 -9.45
C GLY A 88 -1.51 -0.95 -10.52
N PHE A 89 -2.82 -0.94 -10.28
CA PHE A 89 -3.80 -0.29 -11.15
C PHE A 89 -3.60 1.22 -11.19
N TYR A 90 -3.28 1.84 -10.05
CA TYR A 90 -2.88 3.25 -10.01
C TYR A 90 -1.67 3.53 -10.93
N GLY A 91 -0.68 2.63 -10.98
CA GLY A 91 0.47 2.74 -11.87
C GLY A 91 0.14 2.56 -13.35
N LEU A 92 -0.70 1.57 -13.67
CA LEU A 92 -1.17 1.30 -15.03
C LEU A 92 -1.91 2.52 -15.62
N PHE A 93 -2.77 3.15 -14.83
CA PHE A 93 -3.59 4.27 -15.26
C PHE A 93 -2.99 5.65 -14.95
N HIS A 94 -1.69 5.75 -14.64
CA HIS A 94 -1.08 7.02 -14.24
C HIS A 94 -1.23 8.14 -15.28
N ARG A 95 -1.41 7.78 -16.57
CA ARG A 95 -1.57 8.71 -17.69
C ARG A 95 -2.99 9.28 -17.81
N SER A 96 -3.99 8.61 -17.23
CA SER A 96 -5.39 9.05 -17.22
C SER A 96 -5.76 9.61 -15.85
N LYS A 97 -5.86 10.94 -15.73
CA LYS A 97 -6.18 11.61 -14.46
C LYS A 97 -7.48 11.07 -13.84
N ASN A 98 -8.52 10.85 -14.67
CA ASN A 98 -9.83 10.37 -14.23
C ASN A 98 -9.80 8.98 -13.58
N LEU A 99 -8.90 8.10 -14.00
CA LEU A 99 -8.75 6.76 -13.41
C LEU A 99 -7.71 6.75 -12.29
N SER A 100 -6.65 7.54 -12.39
CA SER A 100 -5.59 7.59 -11.38
C SER A 100 -6.08 8.10 -10.01
N ILE A 101 -7.02 9.05 -9.99
CA ILE A 101 -7.56 9.65 -8.76
C ILE A 101 -8.34 8.62 -7.93
N PRO A 102 -9.36 7.91 -8.45
CA PRO A 102 -10.10 6.94 -7.65
C PRO A 102 -9.21 5.77 -7.19
N PHE A 103 -8.24 5.32 -7.98
CA PHE A 103 -7.29 4.28 -7.54
C PHE A 103 -6.35 4.78 -6.43
N ALA A 104 -5.89 6.04 -6.50
CA ALA A 104 -5.10 6.64 -5.43
C ALA A 104 -5.95 6.81 -4.15
N CYS A 105 -7.20 7.26 -4.25
CA CYS A 105 -8.14 7.30 -3.13
C CYS A 105 -8.30 5.92 -2.49
N ALA A 106 -8.60 4.91 -3.29
CA ALA A 106 -8.82 3.55 -2.82
C ALA A 106 -7.57 2.97 -2.13
N TYR A 107 -6.40 3.20 -2.71
CA TYR A 107 -5.11 2.81 -2.11
C TYR A 107 -4.93 3.44 -0.72
N TRP A 108 -5.08 4.76 -0.62
CA TRP A 108 -4.88 5.47 0.65
C TRP A 108 -5.95 5.12 1.68
N ALA A 109 -7.20 4.87 1.25
CA ALA A 109 -8.27 4.42 2.13
C ALA A 109 -7.95 3.06 2.75
N LEU A 110 -7.47 2.08 1.97
CA LEU A 110 -7.11 0.77 2.49
C LEU A 110 -5.97 0.84 3.53
N ILE A 111 -4.96 1.67 3.28
CA ILE A 111 -3.88 1.88 4.25
C ILE A 111 -4.40 2.56 5.51
N ALA A 112 -5.27 3.56 5.36
CA ALA A 112 -5.84 4.28 6.48
C ALA A 112 -6.68 3.36 7.36
N VAL A 113 -7.52 2.51 6.77
CA VAL A 113 -8.32 1.52 7.50
C VAL A 113 -7.43 0.52 8.22
N SER A 114 -6.42 -0.03 7.54
CA SER A 114 -5.46 -0.98 8.14
C SER A 114 -4.74 -0.35 9.34
N LEU A 115 -4.17 0.84 9.19
CA LEU A 115 -3.49 1.55 10.28
C LEU A 115 -4.43 1.99 11.40
N ALA A 116 -5.64 2.44 11.09
CA ALA A 116 -6.62 2.84 12.09
C ALA A 116 -7.04 1.65 12.97
N GLN A 117 -7.22 0.45 12.39
CA GLN A 117 -7.52 -0.76 13.15
C GLN A 117 -6.37 -1.16 14.07
N VAL A 118 -5.12 -1.09 13.58
CA VAL A 118 -3.94 -1.34 14.41
C VAL A 118 -3.83 -0.31 15.54
N ALA A 119 -4.03 0.97 15.24
CA ALA A 119 -3.98 2.04 16.24
C ALA A 119 -5.09 1.91 17.27
N TYR A 120 -6.30 1.51 16.86
CA TYR A 120 -7.40 1.25 17.78
C TYR A 120 -7.07 0.13 18.76
N ALA A 121 -6.51 -0.98 18.27
CA ALA A 121 -6.13 -2.11 19.11
C ALA A 121 -5.05 -1.77 20.15
N ARG A 122 -4.27 -0.71 19.95
CA ARG A 122 -3.15 -0.33 20.83
C ARG A 122 -3.40 0.90 21.70
N LEU A 123 -4.05 1.91 21.13
CA LEU A 123 -4.18 3.26 21.70
C LEU A 123 -5.66 3.63 21.90
N GLY A 124 -6.60 2.75 21.56
CA GLY A 124 -8.04 2.99 21.63
C GLY A 124 -8.50 4.09 20.66
N THR A 125 -9.61 4.76 21.01
CA THR A 125 -10.26 5.78 20.16
C THR A 125 -9.35 6.96 19.81
N LYS A 126 -8.41 7.32 20.70
CA LYS A 126 -7.41 8.38 20.45
C LYS A 126 -6.43 7.99 19.35
N GLY A 127 -6.11 6.70 19.21
CA GLY A 127 -5.26 6.16 18.14
C GLY A 127 -5.89 6.32 16.75
N ILE A 128 -7.20 6.15 16.64
CA ILE A 128 -7.94 6.33 15.37
C ILE A 128 -7.84 7.79 14.90
N LEU A 129 -8.07 8.74 15.80
CA LEU A 129 -8.00 10.18 15.48
C LEU A 129 -6.61 10.57 14.96
N LEU A 130 -5.55 10.10 15.63
CA LEU A 130 -4.18 10.36 15.23
C LEU A 130 -3.85 9.71 13.87
N ALA A 131 -4.19 8.43 13.70
CA ALA A 131 -3.96 7.69 12.46
C ALA A 131 -4.74 8.32 11.29
N GLY A 132 -6.00 8.68 11.50
CA GLY A 132 -6.83 9.36 10.52
C GLY A 132 -6.25 10.69 10.09
N ALA A 133 -5.85 11.55 11.05
CA ALA A 133 -5.25 12.85 10.74
C ALA A 133 -3.96 12.72 9.93
N LEU A 134 -3.05 11.82 10.33
CA LEU A 134 -1.81 11.54 9.60
C LEU A 134 -2.08 11.03 8.18
N MET A 135 -3.03 10.10 8.04
CA MET A 135 -3.35 9.50 6.75
C MET A 135 -4.01 10.49 5.79
N VAL A 136 -4.86 11.38 6.30
CA VAL A 136 -5.43 12.47 5.49
C VAL A 136 -4.33 13.41 4.98
N LEU A 137 -3.37 13.78 5.84
CA LEU A 137 -2.24 14.62 5.42
C LEU A 137 -1.39 13.95 4.33
N VAL A 138 -1.07 12.67 4.51
CA VAL A 138 -0.27 11.91 3.52
C VAL A 138 -1.04 11.77 2.21
N ALA A 139 -2.33 11.42 2.26
CA ALA A 139 -3.19 11.31 1.08
C ALA A 139 -3.33 12.65 0.35
N LEU A 140 -3.49 13.76 1.07
CA LEU A 140 -3.52 15.11 0.50
C LEU A 140 -2.19 15.50 -0.14
N GLN A 141 -1.05 15.18 0.49
CA GLN A 141 0.27 15.43 -0.10
C GLN A 141 0.46 14.64 -1.40
N ASP A 142 0.03 13.38 -1.43
CA ASP A 142 0.11 12.54 -2.62
C ASP A 142 -0.86 13.05 -3.71
N MET A 143 -2.11 13.36 -3.38
CA MET A 143 -3.07 13.96 -4.32
C MET A 143 -2.58 15.29 -4.89
N ARG A 144 -2.04 16.20 -4.07
CA ARG A 144 -1.48 17.48 -4.54
C ARG A 144 -0.37 17.26 -5.56
N ARG A 145 0.42 16.18 -5.43
CA ARG A 145 1.45 15.80 -6.41
C ARG A 145 0.87 15.21 -7.69
N ILE A 146 -0.33 14.60 -7.66
CA ILE A 146 -1.07 14.14 -8.87
C ILE A 146 -1.74 15.33 -9.57
N LEU A 147 -2.32 16.22 -8.79
CA LEU A 147 -3.08 17.39 -9.24
C LEU A 147 -2.20 18.54 -9.70
N LYS A 148 -0.92 18.59 -9.29
CA LYS A 148 0.02 19.60 -9.77
C LYS A 148 -0.02 19.55 -11.30
N PRO A 149 -0.43 20.64 -11.98
CA PRO A 149 -0.42 20.66 -13.42
C PRO A 149 1.02 20.39 -13.85
N THR A 150 1.19 19.63 -14.93
CA THR A 150 2.42 19.62 -15.72
C THR A 150 2.56 21.02 -16.31
N GLY A 151 2.91 22.00 -15.47
CA GLY A 151 3.05 23.40 -15.81
C GLY A 151 4.46 23.64 -16.30
N ASN A 152 4.54 23.98 -17.58
CA ASN A 152 5.65 24.60 -18.32
C ASN A 152 6.88 23.73 -18.63
N CYS A 153 6.75 22.91 -19.68
CA CYS A 153 7.76 22.91 -20.75
C CYS A 153 7.47 24.07 -21.72
N THR A 154 7.49 25.29 -21.21
CA THR A 154 7.45 26.52 -22.02
C THR A 154 8.33 27.53 -21.30
N GLY A 155 9.52 27.78 -21.86
CA GLY A 155 10.33 28.94 -21.49
C GLY A 155 11.59 28.66 -20.68
N ARG A 156 12.46 27.72 -21.10
CA ARG A 156 13.90 27.84 -20.89
C ARG A 156 14.67 26.81 -21.71
N ASP A 157 14.82 27.07 -23.01
CA ASP A 157 16.07 26.71 -23.69
C ASP A 157 16.18 27.48 -25.02
N ARG A 158 17.18 28.38 -25.02
CA ARG A 158 17.90 28.94 -26.18
C ARG A 158 17.21 30.01 -27.02
N MET A 159 17.11 31.21 -26.46
CA MET A 159 17.81 32.35 -27.06
C MET A 159 18.98 32.70 -26.13
N GLU A 160 20.09 33.09 -26.75
CA GLU A 160 21.46 33.30 -26.23
C GLU A 160 22.41 32.11 -26.42
#